data_AF-A0A821UBB2-F1
#
_entry.id   AF-A0A821UBB2-F1
#
_cell.length_a   1.000
_cell.length_b   1.000
_cell.length_c   1.000
_cell.angle_alpha   90.00
_cell.angle_beta   90.00
_cell.angle_gamma   90.00
#
_symmetry.space_group_name_H-M   'P 1'
#
loop_
_entity.id
_entity.type
_entity.pdbx_description
1 polymer ?
#
loop_
_entity_poly.entity_id
_entity_poly.type
_entity_poly.pdbx_seq_one_letter_code
_entity_poly.pdbx_strand_id
1 'polypeptide(L)' 'VEKFADYPPLGRFAVRDMRQTVAVGVIKDVEKKAATSSKVTKSAATATAKAGKK' A
#
# COMPACT_ATOMS: atom_id res chain seq x y z
N VAL A 1 -1.70 -3.24 0.20
CA VAL A 1 -1.78 -4.00 1.47
C VAL A 1 -0.40 -4.06 2.07
N GLU A 2 -0.30 -4.14 3.39
CA GLU A 2 0.98 -4.23 4.09
C GLU A 2 0.96 -5.42 5.06
N LYS A 3 2.15 -5.81 5.54
CA LYS A 3 2.26 -6.85 6.55
C LYS A 3 1.55 -6.40 7.83
N PHE A 4 0.90 -7.33 8.50
CA PHE A 4 0.17 -7.07 9.73
C PHE A 4 1.08 -6.56 10.85
N ALA A 5 2.33 -7.05 10.94
CA ALA A 5 3.27 -6.65 11.97
C ALA A 5 3.69 -5.18 11.84
N ASP A 6 3.90 -4.70 10.60
CA ASP A 6 4.35 -3.34 10.33
C ASP A 6 3.19 -2.35 10.39
N TYR A 7 2.06 -2.71 9.77
CA TYR A 7 0.88 -1.87 9.68
C TYR A 7 -0.39 -2.70 9.96
N PRO A 8 -0.74 -2.90 11.25
CA PRO A 8 -1.88 -3.71 11.67
C PRO A 8 -3.23 -3.38 11.03
N PRO A 9 -3.61 -2.11 10.75
CA PRO A 9 -4.89 -1.84 10.10
C PRO A 9 -4.91 -2.24 8.61
N LEU A 10 -3.75 -2.26 7.93
CA LEU A 10 -3.64 -2.60 6.50
C LEU A 10 -3.42 -4.09 6.23
N GLY A 11 -3.08 -4.86 7.27
CA GLY A 11 -2.80 -6.30 7.20
C GLY A 11 -3.96 -7.22 7.59
N ARG A 12 -5.14 -6.68 7.95
CA ARG A 12 -6.34 -7.47 8.26
C ARG A 12 -7.26 -7.49 7.05
N PHE A 13 -7.84 -8.65 6.72
CA PHE A 13 -8.79 -8.75 5.62
C PHE A 13 -9.94 -9.70 5.95
N ALA A 14 -11.09 -9.46 5.30
CA ALA A 14 -12.26 -10.33 5.35
C ALA A 14 -12.56 -10.84 3.95
N VAL A 15 -12.77 -12.14 3.80
CA VAL A 15 -13.22 -12.76 2.57
C VAL A 15 -14.74 -12.83 2.60
N ARG A 16 -15.39 -12.23 1.60
CA ARG A 16 -16.84 -12.17 1.51
C ARG A 16 -17.31 -12.95 0.29
N ASP A 17 -18.29 -13.81 0.47
CA ASP A 17 -19.08 -14.38 -0.62
C ASP A 17 -20.56 -14.18 -0.31
N MET A 18 -21.33 -13.77 -1.31
CA MET A 18 -22.79 -13.52 -1.21
C MET A 18 -23.27 -12.86 0.09
N ARG A 19 -22.80 -11.62 0.36
CA ARG A 19 -23.10 -10.83 1.57
C ARG A 19 -22.63 -11.44 2.91
N GLN A 20 -22.11 -12.66 2.93
CA GLN A 20 -21.61 -13.34 4.12
C GLN A 20 -20.08 -13.33 4.17
N THR A 21 -19.51 -13.46 5.35
CA THR A 21 -18.07 -13.57 5.56
C THR A 21 -17.68 -15.05 5.59
N VAL A 22 -16.94 -15.50 4.60
CA VAL A 22 -16.51 -16.90 4.49
C VAL A 22 -15.21 -17.18 5.22
N ALA A 23 -14.34 -16.17 5.37
CA ALA A 23 -13.10 -16.28 6.12
C ALA A 23 -12.57 -14.92 6.60
N VAL A 24 -11.69 -14.93 7.58
CA VAL A 24 -10.93 -13.75 8.07
C VAL A 24 -9.46 -14.12 8.12
N GLY A 25 -8.57 -13.19 7.76
CA GLY A 25 -7.13 -13.45 7.74
C GLY A 25 -6.25 -12.24 8.03
N VAL A 26 -4.98 -12.53 8.27
CA VAL A 26 -3.91 -11.54 8.46
C VAL A 26 -2.76 -11.79 7.48
N ILE A 27 -2.14 -10.71 7.01
CA ILE A 27 -1.09 -10.74 6.00
C ILE A 27 0.28 -10.89 6.67
N LYS A 28 1.01 -11.95 6.35
CA LYS A 28 2.36 -12.25 6.88
C LYS A 28 3.48 -11.64 6.05
N ASP A 29 3.36 -11.72 4.73
CA ASP A 29 4.33 -11.19 3.79
C ASP A 29 3.63 -10.53 2.58
N VAL A 30 4.31 -9.59 1.93
CA VAL A 30 3.80 -8.86 0.76
C VAL A 30 4.94 -8.71 -0.24
N GLU A 31 4.78 -9.33 -1.41
CA GLU A 31 5.62 -9.04 -2.56
C GLU A 31 5.15 -7.74 -3.21
N LYS A 32 5.97 -6.68 -3.12
CA LYS A 32 5.61 -5.37 -3.66
C LYS A 32 5.87 -5.34 -5.16
N LYS A 33 4.83 -5.00 -5.94
CA LYS A 33 4.97 -4.78 -7.37
C LYS A 33 5.96 -3.64 -7.63
N ALA A 34 6.83 -3.82 -8.63
CA ALA A 34 7.75 -2.79 -9.08
C ALA A 34 6.99 -1.49 -9.40
N ALA A 35 7.54 -0.37 -8.93
CA ALA A 35 6.92 0.95 -9.11
C ALA A 35 6.82 1.28 -10.60
N THR A 36 5.62 1.17 -11.15
CA THR A 36 5.31 1.71 -12.48
C THR A 36 5.15 3.21 -12.34
N SER A 37 5.73 3.99 -13.26
CA SER A 37 5.70 5.46 -13.26
C SER A 37 4.28 5.98 -13.00
N SER A 38 4.04 6.46 -11.78
CA SER A 38 2.78 7.09 -11.38
C SER A 38 2.74 8.52 -11.90
N LYS A 39 1.55 9.05 -12.18
CA LYS A 39 1.37 10.44 -12.59
C LYS A 39 1.87 11.39 -11.49
N VAL A 40 3.00 12.05 -11.73
CA VAL A 40 3.60 13.01 -10.79
C VAL A 40 2.97 14.39 -11.02
N THR A 41 2.54 15.06 -9.95
CA THR A 41 2.05 16.43 -10.03
C THR A 41 3.20 17.42 -10.20
N LYS A 42 2.94 18.57 -10.83
CA LYS A 42 3.96 19.61 -11.03
C LYS A 42 4.59 20.08 -9.71
N SER A 43 3.80 20.14 -8.63
CA SER A 43 4.27 20.48 -7.29
C SER A 43 5.14 19.39 -6.66
N ALA A 44 4.86 18.11 -6.89
CA ALA A 44 5.71 17.02 -6.42
C ALA A 44 7.07 17.01 -7.13
N ALA A 45 7.09 17.28 -8.44
CA ALA A 45 8.33 17.36 -9.22
C ALA A 45 9.23 18.53 -8.79
N THR A 46 8.65 19.68 -8.43
CA THR A 46 9.43 20.82 -7.92
C THR A 46 9.93 20.59 -6.49
N ALA A 47 9.17 19.89 -5.64
CA ALA A 47 9.58 19.54 -4.28
C ALA A 47 10.74 18.54 -4.25
N THR A 48 10.70 17.50 -5.08
CA THR A 48 11.81 16.52 -5.19
C THR A 48 13.08 17.17 -5.75
N ALA A 49 12.96 18.08 -6.73
CA ALA A 49 14.09 18.84 -7.26
C ALA A 49 14.73 19.79 -6.23
N LYS A 50 13.95 20.33 -5.28
CA LYS A 50 14.47 21.20 -4.20
C LYS A 50 15.15 20.41 -3.08
N ALA A 51 14.68 19.18 -2.81
CA ALA A 51 15.25 18.31 -1.79
C ALA A 51 16.63 17.74 -2.19
N GLY A 52 16.90 17.54 -3.49
CA GLY A 52 18.20 17.09 -4.00
C GLY A 52 19.30 18.16 -4.06
N LYS A 53 19.01 19.41 -3.66
CA LYS A 53 19.97 20.52 -3.61
C LYS A 53 20.39 20.90 -2.16
N LYS A 54 20.10 20.04 -1.19
CA LYS A 54 20.61 20.13 0.18
C LYS A 54 21.59 19.01 0.46
#